data_AF-A0A8D8BIY9-F1
#
_entry.id   AF-A0A8D8BIY9-F1
#
_cell.length_a   1.000
_cell.length_b   1.000
_cell.length_c   1.000
_cell.angle_alpha   90.00
_cell.angle_beta   90.00
_cell.angle_gamma   90.00
#
_symmetry.space_group_name_H-M   'P 1'
#
loop_
_entity.id
_entity.type
_entity.pdbx_description
1 polymer ?
#
loop_
_entity_poly.entity_id
_entity_poly.type
_entity_poly.pdbx_seq_one_letter_code
_entity_poly.pdbx_strand_id
1 'polypeptide(L)'
;VVLHFVVVLLVIQFERSSGQDITDQTSSLDMGSMRSMFHALRQWTFDFVGKTGLRTRGFFLQEKIPNELPFPCDVTLGRSERVPKSVHKLRPGDINVIAAMGDSLTAATGAAATSVRDLYMENRGLSWSIGGQWNWRNVTTLPNILKEFNPKLVGYSLGDSYPFHKESQFNMAEIGAVSYDMPFMAQSLVKRIRADPRVDFKRDWKLVTIAIGGNDICSFVCTMENPEDLP
;
A
#
# COMPACT_ATOMS: atom_id res chain seq x y z
N VAL A 1 -17.09 -26.04 19.99
CA VAL A 1 -15.90 -26.42 19.20
C VAL A 1 -14.83 -25.39 19.48
N VAL A 2 -13.85 -25.72 20.32
CA VAL A 2 -12.76 -24.82 20.71
C VAL A 2 -11.73 -24.84 19.59
N LEU A 3 -11.71 -23.80 18.77
CA LEU A 3 -10.70 -23.63 17.72
C LEU A 3 -9.36 -23.34 18.41
N HIS A 4 -8.47 -24.33 18.44
CA HIS A 4 -7.09 -24.10 18.84
C HIS A 4 -6.44 -23.28 17.73
N PHE A 5 -6.19 -21.99 17.99
CA PHE A 5 -5.30 -21.19 17.18
C PHE A 5 -3.89 -21.78 17.34
N VAL A 6 -3.48 -22.64 16.42
CA VAL A 6 -2.08 -23.03 16.30
C VAL A 6 -1.35 -21.82 15.73
N VAL A 7 -0.80 -20.99 16.62
CA VAL A 7 0.17 -19.98 16.24
C VAL A 7 1.45 -20.73 15.89
N VAL A 8 1.65 -21.00 14.60
CA VAL A 8 2.93 -21.52 14.10
C VAL A 8 3.92 -20.35 14.12
N LEU A 9 4.61 -20.17 15.25
CA LEU A 9 5.81 -19.33 15.33
C LEU A 9 6.95 -20.10 14.67
N LEU A 10 7.11 -19.91 13.35
CA LEU A 10 8.33 -20.29 12.65
C LEU A 10 9.45 -19.34 13.09
N VAL A 11 10.13 -19.69 14.19
CA VAL A 11 11.39 -19.05 14.59
C VAL A 11 12.48 -19.64 13.71
N ILE A 12 12.74 -18.99 12.57
CA ILE A 12 13.88 -19.32 11.71
C ILE A 12 15.04 -18.45 12.15
N GLN A 13 16.08 -19.06 12.72
CA GLN A 13 17.34 -18.37 13.00
C GLN A 13 18.09 -18.16 11.68
N PHE A 14 18.46 -16.92 11.37
CA PHE A 14 19.25 -16.58 10.20
C PHE A 14 20.72 -16.36 10.59
N GLU A 15 21.62 -17.14 9.99
CA GLU A 15 23.04 -16.83 9.96
C GLU A 15 23.27 -15.60 9.07
N ARG A 16 24.06 -14.64 9.58
CA ARG A 16 24.39 -13.39 8.90
C ARG A 16 25.35 -13.68 7.75
N SER A 17 24.86 -13.65 6.51
CA SER A 17 25.70 -13.70 5.32
C SER A 17 26.50 -12.40 5.19
N SER A 18 27.83 -12.49 5.23
CA SER A 18 28.72 -11.36 5.00
C SER A 18 29.00 -11.17 3.51
N GLY A 19 28.55 -10.04 2.96
CA GLY A 19 28.98 -9.54 1.65
C GLY A 19 27.98 -9.75 0.51
N GLN A 20 26.94 -8.92 0.45
CA GLN A 20 26.09 -8.79 -0.73
C GLN A 20 25.71 -7.33 -0.97
N ASP A 21 25.50 -6.98 -2.24
CA ASP A 21 25.02 -5.68 -2.70
C ASP A 21 23.84 -5.22 -1.82
N ILE A 22 23.89 -3.98 -1.33
CA ILE A 22 22.86 -3.40 -0.45
C ILE A 22 21.47 -3.42 -1.15
N THR A 23 21.45 -3.53 -2.48
CA THR A 23 20.22 -3.56 -3.28
C THR A 23 19.70 -4.96 -3.61
N ASP A 24 20.42 -6.03 -3.26
CA ASP A 24 20.09 -7.42 -3.66
C ASP A 24 20.42 -8.43 -2.54
N GLN A 25 19.91 -8.20 -1.34
CA GLN A 25 19.95 -9.22 -0.28
C GLN A 25 18.58 -9.84 -0.11
N THR A 26 18.38 -10.95 -0.81
CA THR A 26 17.29 -11.87 -0.55
C THR A 26 17.61 -12.71 0.68
N SER A 27 16.71 -12.76 1.64
CA SER A 27 16.78 -13.71 2.76
C SER A 27 16.38 -15.11 2.30
N SER A 28 16.54 -16.14 3.16
CA SER A 28 16.03 -17.47 2.79
C SER A 28 14.49 -17.54 2.75
N LEU A 29 13.78 -16.54 3.29
CA LEU A 29 12.33 -16.39 3.14
C LEU A 29 11.94 -16.01 1.71
N ASP A 30 12.86 -15.44 0.94
CA ASP A 30 12.65 -15.02 -0.45
C ASP A 30 12.88 -16.16 -1.46
N MET A 31 13.30 -17.34 -1.00
CA MET A 31 13.36 -18.55 -1.84
C MET A 31 11.98 -18.89 -2.40
N GLY A 32 11.91 -19.34 -3.66
CA GLY A 32 10.63 -19.56 -4.37
C GLY A 32 9.65 -20.50 -3.66
N SER A 33 10.15 -21.53 -2.96
CA SER A 33 9.32 -22.44 -2.16
C SER A 33 8.73 -21.76 -0.91
N MET A 34 9.54 -20.99 -0.17
CA MET A 34 9.09 -20.26 1.01
C MET A 34 8.11 -19.15 0.63
N ARG A 35 8.42 -18.40 -0.43
CA ARG A 35 7.49 -17.40 -0.98
C ARG A 35 6.12 -18.01 -1.33
N SER A 36 6.11 -19.19 -1.95
CA SER A 36 4.86 -19.89 -2.28
C SER A 36 4.09 -20.31 -1.03
N MET A 37 4.79 -20.80 -0.01
CA MET A 37 4.20 -21.12 1.28
C MET A 37 3.61 -19.89 1.97
N PHE A 38 4.35 -18.76 2.01
CA PHE A 38 3.86 -17.50 2.57
C PHE A 38 2.63 -16.98 1.84
N HIS A 39 2.63 -17.02 0.51
CA HIS A 39 1.46 -16.65 -0.29
C HIS A 39 0.25 -17.53 0.05
N ALA A 40 0.44 -18.84 0.20
CA ALA A 40 -0.63 -19.77 0.57
C ALA A 40 -1.17 -19.49 1.98
N LEU A 41 -0.28 -19.24 2.94
CA LEU A 41 -0.68 -18.88 4.31
C LEU A 41 -1.45 -17.55 4.33
N ARG A 42 -0.94 -16.53 3.64
CA ARG A 42 -1.61 -15.23 3.54
C ARG A 42 -2.97 -15.39 2.86
N GLN A 43 -3.06 -16.14 1.77
CA GLN A 43 -4.34 -16.40 1.10
C GLN A 43 -5.34 -17.09 2.02
N TRP A 44 -4.91 -18.11 2.78
CA TRP A 44 -5.75 -18.75 3.79
C TRP A 44 -6.24 -17.75 4.85
N THR A 45 -5.35 -16.89 5.35
CA THR A 45 -5.71 -15.82 6.30
C THR A 45 -6.72 -14.85 5.69
N PHE A 46 -6.55 -14.47 4.41
CA PHE A 46 -7.47 -13.62 3.68
C PHE A 46 -8.87 -14.22 3.63
N ASP A 47 -8.96 -15.49 3.24
CA ASP A 47 -10.22 -16.23 3.10
C ASP A 47 -10.87 -16.50 4.46
N PHE A 48 -10.07 -16.75 5.49
CA PHE A 48 -10.55 -16.86 6.86
C PHE A 48 -11.16 -15.53 7.31
N VAL A 49 -10.37 -14.45 7.39
CA VAL A 49 -10.81 -13.15 7.92
C VAL A 49 -11.99 -12.59 7.11
N GLY A 50 -11.92 -12.68 5.78
CA GLY A 50 -12.91 -12.14 4.85
C GLY A 50 -12.72 -10.65 4.59
N LYS A 51 -13.45 -10.11 3.61
CA LYS A 51 -13.28 -8.73 3.12
C LYS A 51 -13.83 -7.67 4.09
N THR A 52 -13.05 -7.30 5.09
CA THR A 52 -13.43 -6.32 6.12
C THR A 52 -13.55 -4.90 5.58
N GLY A 53 -12.85 -4.56 4.50
CA GLY A 53 -12.89 -3.23 3.87
C GLY A 53 -14.18 -2.92 3.12
N LEU A 54 -15.16 -3.84 3.11
CA LEU A 54 -16.52 -3.57 2.62
C LEU A 54 -17.43 -2.92 3.66
N ARG A 55 -16.98 -2.80 4.91
CA ARG A 55 -17.76 -2.18 6.00
C ARG A 55 -17.93 -0.68 5.73
N THR A 56 -19.17 -0.20 5.89
CA THR A 56 -19.54 1.21 5.62
C THR A 56 -19.99 1.97 6.86
N ARG A 57 -19.95 1.32 8.04
CA ARG A 57 -20.37 1.89 9.32
C ARG A 57 -19.45 1.38 10.42
N GLY A 58 -19.12 2.26 11.37
CA GLY A 58 -18.27 1.98 12.52
C GLY A 58 -17.73 3.28 13.10
N PHE A 59 -17.37 3.29 14.37
CA PHE A 59 -16.94 4.51 15.08
C PHE A 59 -15.70 5.19 14.50
N PHE A 60 -14.89 4.45 13.75
CA PHE A 60 -13.63 4.93 13.16
C PHE A 60 -13.69 5.06 11.63
N LEU A 61 -14.83 4.72 11.01
CA LEU A 61 -15.03 4.87 9.58
C LEU A 61 -15.66 6.22 9.28
N GLN A 62 -15.24 6.84 8.18
CA GLN A 62 -15.85 8.07 7.69
C GLN A 62 -17.35 7.87 7.47
N GLU A 63 -18.16 8.77 8.01
CA GLU A 63 -19.58 8.85 7.66
C GLU A 63 -19.74 9.27 6.19
N LYS A 64 -20.67 8.63 5.48
CA LYS A 64 -20.88 8.91 4.07
C LYS A 64 -21.32 10.37 3.89
N ILE A 65 -20.56 11.13 3.12
CA ILE A 65 -20.92 12.50 2.74
C ILE A 65 -22.14 12.44 1.80
N PRO A 66 -23.23 13.17 2.10
CA PRO A 66 -24.45 13.20 1.29
C PRO A 66 -24.17 13.47 -0.19
N ASN A 67 -24.92 12.85 -1.09
CA ASN A 67 -24.69 12.96 -2.54
C ASN A 67 -24.98 14.38 -3.07
N GLU A 68 -25.81 15.13 -2.36
CA GLU A 68 -26.29 16.47 -2.68
C GLU A 68 -25.21 17.53 -2.47
N LEU A 69 -24.22 17.26 -1.60
CA LEU A 69 -23.11 18.17 -1.35
C LEU A 69 -22.10 18.09 -2.50
N PRO A 70 -21.78 19.19 -3.21
CA PRO A 70 -20.79 19.14 -4.27
C PRO A 70 -19.38 18.84 -3.71
N PHE A 71 -18.49 18.37 -4.58
CA PHE A 71 -17.07 18.30 -4.24
C PHE A 71 -16.56 19.72 -3.96
N PRO A 72 -15.81 19.96 -2.86
CA PRO A 72 -15.51 21.32 -2.38
C PRO A 72 -14.52 22.10 -3.25
N CYS A 73 -13.83 21.46 -4.21
CA CYS A 73 -12.86 22.12 -5.08
C CYS A 73 -13.40 22.32 -6.50
N ASP A 74 -12.99 23.41 -7.14
CA ASP A 74 -13.26 23.62 -8.57
C ASP A 74 -12.42 22.67 -9.43
N VAL A 75 -13.07 21.68 -10.01
CA VAL A 75 -12.44 20.68 -10.87
C VAL A 75 -12.17 21.18 -12.29
N THR A 76 -12.82 22.27 -12.73
CA THR A 76 -12.73 22.76 -14.12
C THR A 76 -11.32 23.25 -14.48
N LEU A 77 -10.60 23.78 -13.50
CA LEU A 77 -9.22 24.25 -13.64
C LEU A 77 -8.17 23.17 -13.27
N GLY A 78 -8.63 21.97 -12.89
CA GLY A 78 -7.80 20.93 -12.30
C GLY A 78 -6.87 20.19 -13.26
N ARG A 79 -7.12 20.25 -14.58
CA ARG A 79 -6.27 19.62 -15.61
C ARG A 79 -5.74 20.66 -16.56
N SER A 80 -4.47 20.53 -16.95
CA SER A 80 -3.85 21.43 -17.92
C SER A 80 -4.32 21.10 -19.34
N GLU A 81 -4.49 22.11 -20.19
CA GLU A 81 -4.82 21.93 -21.62
C GLU A 81 -3.74 21.13 -22.37
N ARG A 82 -2.48 21.27 -21.94
CA ARG A 82 -1.32 20.53 -22.46
C ARG A 82 -0.60 19.86 -21.30
N VAL A 83 -0.16 18.63 -21.51
CA VAL A 83 0.62 17.88 -20.51
C VAL A 83 1.86 18.68 -20.13
N PRO A 84 2.04 19.04 -18.84
CA PRO A 84 3.16 19.84 -18.41
C PRO A 84 4.46 19.05 -18.51
N LYS A 85 5.58 19.75 -18.69
CA LYS A 85 6.94 19.16 -18.73
C LYS A 85 7.73 19.36 -17.44
N SER A 86 7.15 20.05 -16.46
CA SER A 86 7.77 20.37 -15.18
C SER A 86 6.75 20.23 -14.06
N VAL A 87 7.20 19.71 -12.91
CA VAL A 87 6.37 19.55 -11.71
C VAL A 87 5.78 20.87 -11.22
N HIS A 88 6.45 22.00 -11.44
CA HIS A 88 5.98 23.33 -11.03
C HIS A 88 4.73 23.81 -11.79
N LYS A 89 4.38 23.14 -12.90
CA LYS A 89 3.17 23.43 -13.69
C LYS A 89 2.14 22.31 -13.59
N LEU A 90 2.43 21.27 -12.79
CA LEU A 90 1.60 20.10 -12.66
C LEU A 90 0.33 20.45 -11.89
N ARG A 91 -0.82 20.07 -12.44
CA ARG A 91 -2.12 20.18 -11.75
C ARG A 91 -2.62 18.79 -11.34
N PRO A 92 -3.55 18.69 -10.37
CA PRO A 92 -4.05 17.39 -9.91
C PRO A 92 -4.56 16.48 -11.05
N GLY A 93 -5.25 17.06 -12.03
CA GLY A 93 -5.81 16.34 -13.18
C GLY A 93 -4.78 15.89 -14.22
N ASP A 94 -3.53 16.38 -14.13
CA ASP A 94 -2.43 15.95 -14.99
C ASP A 94 -1.78 14.66 -14.49
N ILE A 95 -2.03 14.25 -13.24
CA ILE A 95 -1.51 13.01 -12.66
C ILE A 95 -2.28 11.83 -13.25
N ASN A 96 -1.61 11.00 -14.03
CA ASN A 96 -2.21 9.83 -14.70
C ASN A 96 -2.13 8.57 -13.84
N VAL A 97 -1.07 8.46 -13.04
CA VAL A 97 -0.74 7.24 -12.30
C VAL A 97 -0.48 7.58 -10.83
N ILE A 98 -1.06 6.80 -9.93
CA ILE A 98 -0.74 6.82 -8.50
C ILE A 98 -0.15 5.48 -8.10
N ALA A 99 0.92 5.52 -7.31
CA ALA A 99 1.65 4.35 -6.84
C ALA A 99 2.15 4.57 -5.40
N ALA A 100 2.41 3.49 -4.67
CA ALA A 100 2.89 3.60 -3.31
C ALA A 100 3.78 2.42 -2.91
N MET A 101 4.73 2.72 -2.04
CA MET A 101 5.62 1.77 -1.37
C MET A 101 5.70 2.13 0.10
N GLY A 102 5.90 1.15 0.96
CA GLY A 102 5.90 1.40 2.39
C GLY A 102 5.61 0.17 3.23
N ASP A 103 5.17 0.41 4.45
CA ASP A 103 4.83 -0.63 5.42
C ASP A 103 3.30 -0.80 5.60
N SER A 104 2.92 -1.40 6.73
CA SER A 104 1.54 -1.60 7.20
C SER A 104 0.63 -0.37 7.09
N LEU A 105 1.15 0.86 7.26
CA LEU A 105 0.35 2.09 7.14
C LEU A 105 -0.09 2.33 5.70
N THR A 106 0.80 2.08 4.74
CA THR A 106 0.50 2.20 3.31
C THR A 106 -0.36 1.04 2.81
N ALA A 107 -0.21 -0.14 3.41
CA ALA A 107 -1.10 -1.29 3.19
C ALA A 107 -2.48 -1.13 3.83
N ALA A 108 -2.65 -0.14 4.73
CA ALA A 108 -3.87 0.08 5.52
C ALA A 108 -4.28 -1.18 6.30
N THR A 109 -3.31 -1.82 6.95
CA THR A 109 -3.52 -2.99 7.80
C THR A 109 -4.55 -2.66 8.89
N GLY A 110 -5.64 -3.43 8.94
CA GLY A 110 -6.68 -3.30 9.94
C GLY A 110 -7.49 -1.99 9.90
N ALA A 111 -7.46 -1.21 8.81
CA ALA A 111 -8.16 0.07 8.76
C ALA A 111 -9.68 -0.03 8.97
N ALA A 112 -10.28 -1.18 8.66
CA ALA A 112 -11.70 -1.47 8.93
C ALA A 112 -11.92 -2.45 10.10
N ALA A 113 -10.93 -2.63 10.98
CA ALA A 113 -10.99 -3.63 12.04
C ALA A 113 -12.04 -3.31 13.12
N THR A 114 -12.80 -4.34 13.49
CA THR A 114 -13.77 -4.33 14.61
C THR A 114 -13.45 -5.39 15.67
N SER A 115 -12.46 -6.24 15.38
CA SER A 115 -11.98 -7.30 16.26
C SER A 115 -10.49 -7.56 16.00
N VAL A 116 -9.81 -8.19 16.96
CA VAL A 116 -8.38 -8.55 16.85
C VAL A 116 -8.09 -9.40 15.60
N ARG A 117 -9.04 -10.25 15.19
CA ARG A 117 -8.95 -11.06 13.98
C ARG A 117 -8.80 -10.21 12.71
N ASP A 118 -9.45 -9.06 12.66
CA ASP A 118 -9.45 -8.20 11.48
C ASP A 118 -8.08 -7.52 11.25
N LEU A 119 -7.21 -7.50 12.27
CA LEU A 119 -5.86 -6.90 12.18
C LEU A 119 -4.94 -7.62 11.20
N TYR A 120 -5.26 -8.85 10.83
CA TYR A 120 -4.51 -9.59 9.79
C TYR A 120 -4.94 -9.22 8.36
N MET A 121 -5.97 -8.38 8.20
CA MET A 121 -6.43 -7.92 6.89
C MET A 121 -5.73 -6.63 6.47
N GLU A 122 -5.38 -6.54 5.19
CA GLU A 122 -4.84 -5.33 4.59
C GLU A 122 -5.90 -4.66 3.72
N ASN A 123 -6.46 -3.57 4.25
CA ASN A 123 -7.54 -2.83 3.60
C ASN A 123 -6.97 -1.83 2.60
N ARG A 124 -6.14 -2.28 1.65
CA ARG A 124 -5.42 -1.39 0.71
C ARG A 124 -6.34 -0.44 -0.04
N GLY A 125 -7.56 -0.86 -0.36
CA GLY A 125 -8.62 -0.04 -0.95
C GLY A 125 -9.01 1.20 -0.14
N LEU A 126 -8.72 1.21 1.16
CA LEU A 126 -8.96 2.29 2.13
C LEU A 126 -7.70 3.09 2.48
N SER A 127 -6.54 2.72 1.92
CA SER A 127 -5.27 3.38 2.20
C SER A 127 -5.31 4.87 1.87
N TRP A 128 -4.86 5.71 2.80
CA TRP A 128 -4.92 7.17 2.66
C TRP A 128 -4.17 7.65 1.40
N SER A 129 -3.06 7.00 1.04
CA SER A 129 -2.19 7.42 -0.07
C SER A 129 -2.54 6.78 -1.41
N ILE A 130 -3.13 5.58 -1.42
CA ILE A 130 -3.34 4.81 -2.66
C ILE A 130 -4.64 3.99 -2.71
N GLY A 131 -5.48 4.03 -1.69
CA GLY A 131 -6.78 3.37 -1.71
C GLY A 131 -7.77 4.07 -2.64
N GLY A 132 -8.43 3.33 -3.53
CA GLY A 132 -9.39 3.89 -4.48
C GLY A 132 -10.63 3.04 -4.69
N GLN A 133 -10.94 2.14 -3.74
CA GLN A 133 -12.07 1.20 -3.80
C GLN A 133 -13.43 1.90 -3.96
N TRP A 134 -13.59 3.10 -3.39
CA TRP A 134 -14.83 3.90 -3.47
C TRP A 134 -14.57 5.32 -3.98
N ASN A 135 -15.35 6.31 -3.57
CA ASN A 135 -15.11 7.72 -3.86
C ASN A 135 -14.85 8.49 -2.54
N TRP A 136 -14.56 9.79 -2.67
CA TRP A 136 -14.20 10.65 -1.53
C TRP A 136 -15.34 10.78 -0.50
N ARG A 137 -16.59 10.54 -0.91
CA ARG A 137 -17.75 10.60 -0.01
C ARG A 137 -17.78 9.45 0.96
N ASN A 138 -17.33 8.27 0.52
CA ASN A 138 -17.28 7.07 1.34
C ASN A 138 -15.99 7.02 2.14
N VAL A 139 -14.85 7.24 1.49
CA VAL A 139 -13.54 7.23 2.14
C VAL A 139 -12.65 8.27 1.47
N THR A 140 -12.22 9.24 2.26
CA THR A 140 -11.33 10.29 1.80
C THR A 140 -9.91 9.74 1.72
N THR A 141 -9.48 9.44 0.50
CA THR A 141 -8.11 9.06 0.17
C THR A 141 -7.58 9.97 -0.93
N LEU A 142 -6.27 10.02 -1.08
CA LEU A 142 -5.62 10.79 -2.13
C LEU A 142 -6.11 10.38 -3.54
N PRO A 143 -6.21 9.09 -3.92
CA PRO A 143 -6.81 8.72 -5.20
C PRO A 143 -8.27 9.12 -5.35
N ASN A 144 -9.07 9.03 -4.29
CA ASN A 144 -10.48 9.38 -4.34
C ASN A 144 -10.71 10.88 -4.57
N ILE A 145 -9.81 11.72 -4.07
CA ILE A 145 -9.75 13.15 -4.38
C ILE A 145 -9.28 13.35 -5.84
N LEU A 146 -8.18 12.70 -6.24
CA LEU A 146 -7.61 12.87 -7.58
C LEU A 146 -8.55 12.41 -8.70
N LYS A 147 -9.43 11.43 -8.45
CA LYS A 147 -10.44 10.99 -9.43
C LYS A 147 -11.44 12.07 -9.81
N GLU A 148 -11.70 13.05 -8.93
CA GLU A 148 -12.56 14.21 -9.25
C GLU A 148 -11.89 15.13 -10.28
N PHE A 149 -10.55 15.18 -10.28
CA PHE A 149 -9.76 15.97 -11.24
C PHE A 149 -9.35 15.18 -12.49
N ASN A 150 -9.15 13.86 -12.35
CA ASN A 150 -8.83 12.95 -13.44
C ASN A 150 -9.55 11.59 -13.27
N PRO A 151 -10.73 11.41 -13.90
CA PRO A 151 -11.45 10.14 -13.89
C PRO A 151 -10.69 8.97 -14.54
N LYS A 152 -9.63 9.24 -15.30
CA LYS A 152 -8.77 8.24 -15.95
C LYS A 152 -7.54 7.86 -15.12
N LEU A 153 -7.46 8.29 -13.85
CA LEU A 153 -6.38 7.90 -12.94
C LEU A 153 -6.29 6.36 -12.84
N VAL A 154 -5.08 5.82 -12.81
CA VAL A 154 -4.83 4.38 -12.62
C VAL A 154 -3.83 4.12 -11.50
N GLY A 155 -3.80 2.88 -11.00
CA GLY A 155 -2.79 2.41 -10.04
C GLY A 155 -3.24 2.34 -8.57
N TYR A 156 -4.38 2.95 -8.23
CA TYR A 156 -4.96 2.88 -6.89
C TYR A 156 -5.51 1.49 -6.55
N SER A 157 -5.40 1.07 -5.29
CA SER A 157 -5.90 -0.23 -4.84
C SER A 157 -7.43 -0.30 -4.87
N LEU A 158 -7.97 -1.44 -5.29
CA LEU A 158 -9.40 -1.65 -5.56
C LEU A 158 -10.15 -2.33 -4.42
N GLY A 159 -9.46 -2.76 -3.37
CA GLY A 159 -10.04 -3.59 -2.33
C GLY A 159 -9.04 -4.02 -1.28
N ASP A 160 -9.54 -4.82 -0.34
CA ASP A 160 -8.71 -5.68 0.50
C ASP A 160 -7.84 -6.57 -0.38
N SER A 161 -6.53 -6.53 -0.15
CA SER A 161 -5.59 -7.25 -1.00
C SER A 161 -4.19 -7.31 -0.40
N TYR A 162 -3.41 -8.28 -0.86
CA TYR A 162 -1.96 -8.37 -0.68
C TYR A 162 -1.21 -7.99 -1.95
N PRO A 163 0.10 -7.72 -1.91
CA PRO A 163 0.84 -7.22 -3.08
C PRO A 163 0.80 -8.11 -4.31
N PHE A 164 0.56 -9.42 -4.13
CA PHE A 164 0.44 -10.38 -5.23
C PHE A 164 -0.99 -10.50 -5.81
N HIS A 165 -1.99 -9.91 -5.16
CA HIS A 165 -3.36 -9.82 -5.70
C HIS A 165 -3.46 -8.71 -6.74
N LYS A 166 -4.34 -8.89 -7.72
CA LYS A 166 -4.55 -7.91 -8.80
C LYS A 166 -5.11 -6.58 -8.26
N GLU A 167 -5.93 -6.66 -7.23
CA GLU A 167 -6.62 -5.55 -6.56
C GLU A 167 -5.63 -4.59 -5.87
N SER A 168 -4.42 -5.04 -5.55
CA SER A 168 -3.36 -4.17 -4.98
C SER A 168 -2.92 -3.08 -5.95
N GLN A 169 -3.04 -3.33 -7.27
CA GLN A 169 -2.61 -2.43 -8.33
C GLN A 169 -1.14 -2.00 -8.12
N PHE A 170 -0.84 -0.71 -7.97
CA PHE A 170 0.52 -0.20 -7.77
C PHE A 170 0.86 0.08 -6.29
N ASN A 171 0.10 -0.50 -5.36
CA ASN A 171 0.45 -0.52 -3.95
C ASN A 171 1.37 -1.71 -3.65
N MET A 172 2.67 -1.45 -3.54
CA MET A 172 3.72 -2.42 -3.26
C MET A 172 4.09 -2.50 -1.78
N ALA A 173 3.40 -1.78 -0.90
CA ALA A 173 3.70 -1.82 0.53
C ALA A 173 3.57 -3.24 1.09
N GLU A 174 4.26 -3.57 2.17
CA GLU A 174 4.19 -4.89 2.81
C GLU A 174 4.16 -4.72 4.33
N ILE A 175 3.34 -5.51 5.01
CA ILE A 175 3.30 -5.47 6.48
C ILE A 175 4.65 -5.91 7.05
N GLY A 176 5.18 -5.14 8.00
CA GLY A 176 6.49 -5.41 8.61
C GLY A 176 7.69 -4.97 7.77
N ALA A 177 7.50 -4.41 6.58
CA ALA A 177 8.61 -3.90 5.76
C ALA A 177 9.39 -2.80 6.49
N VAL A 178 10.70 -2.79 6.30
CA VAL A 178 11.65 -1.79 6.80
C VAL A 178 12.30 -1.03 5.65
N SER A 179 13.06 0.02 5.94
CA SER A 179 13.76 0.84 4.93
C SER A 179 14.67 0.00 4.01
N TYR A 180 15.21 -1.10 4.54
CA TYR A 180 16.02 -2.06 3.82
C TYR A 180 15.30 -2.70 2.61
N ASP A 181 13.98 -2.87 2.68
CA ASP A 181 13.18 -3.53 1.64
C ASP A 181 12.86 -2.61 0.45
N MET A 182 13.11 -1.30 0.59
CA MET A 182 12.72 -0.27 -0.37
C MET A 182 13.31 -0.46 -1.79
N PRO A 183 14.58 -0.84 -1.98
CA PRO A 183 15.12 -1.09 -3.32
C PRO A 183 14.36 -2.19 -4.07
N PHE A 184 14.07 -3.31 -3.40
CA PHE A 184 13.33 -4.42 -4.01
C PHE A 184 11.88 -4.03 -4.33
N MET A 185 11.20 -3.33 -3.41
CA MET A 185 9.87 -2.77 -3.65
C MET A 185 9.86 -1.82 -4.85
N ALA A 186 10.88 -0.97 -5.00
CA ALA A 186 11.00 -0.03 -6.11
C ALA A 186 11.21 -0.73 -7.45
N GLN A 187 12.09 -1.73 -7.52
CA GLN A 187 12.28 -2.54 -8.72
C GLN A 187 10.99 -3.26 -9.13
N SER A 188 10.29 -3.84 -8.15
CA SER A 188 9.01 -4.52 -8.37
C SER A 188 7.92 -3.56 -8.85
N LEU A 189 7.85 -2.36 -8.27
CA LEU A 189 6.92 -1.31 -8.69
C LEU A 189 7.20 -0.87 -10.14
N VAL A 190 8.46 -0.56 -10.47
CA VAL A 190 8.84 -0.14 -11.83
C VAL A 190 8.50 -1.23 -12.85
N LYS A 191 8.80 -2.50 -12.54
CA LYS A 191 8.43 -3.63 -13.40
C LYS A 191 6.92 -3.70 -13.61
N ARG A 192 6.14 -3.53 -12.54
CA ARG A 192 4.67 -3.57 -12.59
C ARG A 192 4.09 -2.43 -13.42
N ILE A 193 4.57 -1.19 -13.24
CA ILE A 193 4.10 -0.03 -14.02
C ILE A 193 4.47 -0.20 -15.50
N ARG A 194 5.69 -0.67 -15.82
CA ARG A 194 6.11 -0.90 -17.22
C ARG A 194 5.28 -1.98 -17.93
N ALA A 195 4.78 -2.96 -17.20
CA ALA A 195 3.97 -4.04 -17.75
C ALA A 195 2.49 -3.68 -17.91
N ASP A 196 2.03 -2.56 -17.33
CA ASP A 196 0.62 -2.18 -17.37
C ASP A 196 0.31 -1.41 -18.67
N PRO A 197 -0.56 -1.94 -19.55
CA PRO A 197 -0.85 -1.31 -20.84
C PRO A 197 -1.63 0.01 -20.71
N ARG A 198 -2.15 0.35 -19.52
CA ARG A 198 -2.86 1.62 -19.27
C ARG A 198 -1.91 2.79 -19.04
N VAL A 199 -0.60 2.53 -18.92
CA VAL A 199 0.40 3.53 -18.55
C VAL A 199 1.38 3.78 -19.69
N ASP A 200 1.52 5.03 -20.10
CA ASP A 200 2.69 5.47 -20.83
C ASP A 200 3.84 5.71 -19.83
N PHE A 201 4.74 4.73 -19.71
CA PHE A 201 5.83 4.80 -18.75
C PHE A 201 6.69 6.07 -18.89
N LYS A 202 6.87 6.59 -20.10
CA LYS A 202 7.73 7.76 -20.36
C LYS A 202 6.98 9.09 -20.26
N ARG A 203 5.69 9.13 -20.61
CA ARG A 203 4.96 10.40 -20.79
C ARG A 203 3.96 10.71 -19.68
N ASP A 204 3.44 9.70 -19.01
CA ASP A 204 2.45 9.91 -17.95
C ASP A 204 3.10 10.45 -16.68
N TRP A 205 2.47 11.45 -16.06
CA TRP A 205 2.86 11.88 -14.71
C TRP A 205 2.45 10.84 -13.68
N LYS A 206 3.38 10.53 -12.80
CA LYS A 206 3.27 9.49 -11.77
C LYS A 206 3.46 10.15 -10.41
N LEU A 207 2.50 9.99 -9.52
CA LEU A 207 2.64 10.32 -8.10
C LEU A 207 2.99 9.05 -7.35
N VAL A 208 4.16 9.00 -6.72
CA VAL A 208 4.62 7.85 -5.93
C VAL A 208 4.75 8.28 -4.47
N THR A 209 3.96 7.67 -3.59
CA THR A 209 4.09 7.88 -2.13
C THR A 209 5.05 6.85 -1.56
N ILE A 210 5.99 7.31 -0.74
CA ILE A 210 6.90 6.45 0.04
C ILE A 210 6.64 6.76 1.51
N ALA A 211 6.20 5.76 2.27
CA ALA A 211 5.99 5.87 3.71
C ALA A 211 6.48 4.60 4.41
N ILE A 212 7.69 4.67 4.93
CA ILE A 212 8.46 3.59 5.56
C ILE A 212 9.23 4.17 6.75
N GLY A 213 9.57 3.36 7.73
CA GLY A 213 10.38 3.79 8.89
C GLY A 213 9.79 3.39 10.24
N GLY A 214 8.47 3.12 10.31
CA GLY A 214 7.83 2.71 11.56
C GLY A 214 8.43 1.40 12.09
N ASN A 215 8.58 0.41 11.21
CA ASN A 215 9.19 -0.87 11.57
C ASN A 215 10.69 -0.77 11.83
N ASP A 216 11.40 0.15 11.17
CA ASP A 216 12.82 0.39 11.42
C ASP A 216 13.02 0.79 12.89
N ILE A 217 12.23 1.76 13.34
CA ILE A 217 12.26 2.21 14.74
C ILE A 217 11.83 1.07 15.67
N CYS A 218 10.68 0.45 15.41
CA CYS A 218 10.11 -0.59 16.28
C CYS A 218 11.00 -1.85 16.40
N SER A 219 11.76 -2.19 15.36
CA SER A 219 12.55 -3.42 15.34
C SER A 219 13.99 -3.19 15.78
N PHE A 220 14.60 -2.07 15.38
CA PHE A 220 16.04 -1.89 15.55
C PHE A 220 16.39 -1.04 16.77
N VAL A 221 15.59 -0.04 17.15
CA VAL A 221 15.94 0.90 18.25
C VAL A 221 16.07 0.18 19.58
N CYS A 222 15.20 -0.79 19.87
CA CYS A 222 15.28 -1.60 21.09
C CYS A 222 16.50 -2.56 21.12
N THR A 223 17.19 -2.72 19.99
CA THR A 223 18.36 -3.62 19.85
C THR A 223 19.67 -2.87 19.60
N MET A 224 19.62 -1.53 19.50
CA MET A 224 20.81 -0.70 19.34
C MET A 224 21.55 -0.56 20.68
N GLU A 225 22.88 -0.51 20.64
CA GLU A 225 23.70 -0.26 21.83
C GLU A 225 23.47 1.16 22.39
N ASN A 226 23.40 2.17 21.51
CA ASN A 226 23.17 3.58 21.87
C ASN A 226 22.01 4.17 21.06
N PRO A 227 20.75 3.89 21.42
CA PRO A 227 19.58 4.42 20.71
C PRO A 227 19.43 5.94 20.84
N GLU A 228 19.98 6.54 21.90
CA GLU A 228 19.96 7.98 22.15
C GLU A 228 20.83 8.79 21.17
N ASP A 229 21.71 8.12 20.40
CA ASP A 229 22.59 8.74 19.41
C ASP A 229 21.91 8.94 18.05
N LEU A 230 20.63 8.56 17.93
CA LEU A 230 19.84 8.81 16.73
C LEU A 230 19.59 10.33 16.55
N PRO A 231 19.76 10.87 15.32
CA PRO A 231 19.58 12.30 15.04
C PRO A 231 18.14 12.80 15.15
#